data_AF-A0AAU9XM50-F1
#
_entry.id   AF-A0AAU9XM50-F1
#
_cell.length_a   1.000
_cell.length_b   1.000
_cell.length_c   1.000
_cell.angle_alpha   90.00
_cell.angle_beta   90.00
_cell.angle_gamma   90.00
#
_symmetry.space_group_name_H-M   'P 1'
#
loop_
_entity.id
_entity.type
_entity.pdbx_description
1 polymer ?
#
loop_
_entity_poly.entity_id
_entity_poly.type
_entity_poly.pdbx_seq_one_letter_code
_entity_poly.pdbx_strand_id
1 'polypeptide(L)'
;MGCSSSLHNRELVSKVNISNNLSDAQKIAIQMTWKTVEENRTKIGKQTWIRVFELNPQIKKMMPEFNTNDPVEELKSARALFGHSKTYMKCLENAVTSMDDNERFVTYLVELGRRHQVRPLKAHYLDLIHEAFMFSLKEIFQSEWTSETFEAWDALSKFMFKAMLTGLNDT
;
A
#
# COMPACT_ATOMS: atom_id res chain seq x y z
N MET A 1 -2.18 -23.42 -21.50
CA MET A 1 -2.07 -23.86 -20.08
C MET A 1 -2.11 -22.60 -19.21
N GLY A 2 -3.21 -22.31 -18.51
CA GLY A 2 -3.33 -21.01 -17.80
C GLY A 2 -4.46 -20.85 -16.77
N CYS A 3 -5.19 -21.93 -16.41
CA CYS A 3 -6.37 -21.81 -15.54
C CYS A 3 -6.13 -22.25 -14.08
N SER A 4 -5.02 -22.94 -13.79
CA SER A 4 -4.78 -23.51 -12.46
C SER A 4 -4.49 -22.44 -11.39
N SER A 5 -3.75 -21.39 -11.75
CA SER A 5 -3.40 -20.30 -10.82
C SER A 5 -4.62 -19.43 -10.46
N SER A 6 -5.52 -19.18 -11.41
CA SER A 6 -6.74 -18.42 -11.15
C SER A 6 -7.73 -19.15 -10.24
N LEU A 7 -7.81 -20.48 -10.35
CA LEU A 7 -8.67 -21.31 -9.49
C LEU A 7 -8.10 -21.37 -8.07
N HIS A 8 -6.80 -21.63 -7.93
CA HIS A 8 -6.11 -21.62 -6.64
C HIS A 8 -6.24 -20.26 -5.92
N ASN A 9 -6.12 -19.15 -6.67
CA ASN A 9 -6.32 -17.81 -6.12
C ASN A 9 -7.74 -17.56 -5.65
N ARG A 10 -8.76 -17.96 -6.41
CA ARG A 10 -10.15 -17.83 -5.97
C ARG A 10 -10.42 -18.66 -4.72
N GLU A 11 -9.89 -19.88 -4.65
CA GLU A 11 -10.02 -20.72 -3.45
C GLU A 11 -9.36 -20.09 -2.24
N LEU A 12 -8.14 -19.56 -2.37
CA LEU A 12 -7.46 -18.87 -1.27
C LEU A 12 -8.18 -17.59 -0.84
N VAL A 13 -8.64 -16.77 -1.78
CA VAL A 13 -9.43 -15.56 -1.48
C VAL A 13 -10.78 -15.92 -0.85
N SER A 14 -11.35 -17.09 -1.17
CA SER A 14 -12.56 -17.57 -0.51
C SER A 14 -12.29 -18.18 0.88
N LYS A 15 -11.13 -18.80 1.09
CA LYS A 15 -10.72 -19.43 2.36
C LYS A 15 -10.25 -18.39 3.37
N VAL A 16 -9.51 -17.37 2.91
CA VAL A 16 -9.11 -16.23 3.72
C VAL A 16 -10.20 -15.20 3.53
N ASN A 17 -11.05 -15.00 4.53
CA ASN A 17 -12.14 -14.02 4.50
C ASN A 17 -11.57 -12.57 4.46
N ILE A 18 -10.99 -12.19 3.32
CA ILE A 18 -10.45 -10.86 3.03
C ILE A 18 -11.55 -10.08 2.30
N SER A 19 -12.67 -9.91 2.98
CA SER A 19 -13.70 -8.98 2.55
C SER A 19 -13.24 -7.55 2.82
N ASN A 20 -13.57 -6.63 1.91
CA ASN A 20 -13.48 -5.21 2.23
C ASN A 20 -14.52 -4.89 3.29
N ASN A 21 -14.10 -4.79 4.55
CA ASN A 21 -14.98 -4.47 5.68
C ASN A 21 -15.13 -2.97 5.91
N LEU A 22 -14.82 -2.13 4.91
CA LEU A 22 -15.08 -0.70 4.97
C LEU A 22 -16.58 -0.45 5.09
N SER A 23 -16.98 0.31 6.10
CA SER A 23 -18.35 0.79 6.22
C SER A 23 -18.67 1.82 5.13
N ASP A 24 -19.96 2.02 4.85
CA ASP A 24 -20.38 3.04 3.87
C ASP A 24 -19.86 4.44 4.25
N ALA A 25 -19.83 4.76 5.54
CA ALA A 25 -19.26 6.02 6.04
C ALA A 25 -17.76 6.14 5.71
N GLN A 26 -16.98 5.07 5.88
CA GLN A 26 -15.56 5.07 5.53
C GLN A 26 -15.35 5.18 4.01
N LYS A 27 -16.15 4.48 3.21
CA LYS A 27 -16.10 4.60 1.74
C LYS A 27 -16.38 6.03 1.27
N ILE A 28 -17.42 6.66 1.83
CA ILE A 28 -17.77 8.06 1.54
C ILE A 28 -16.63 8.99 1.96
N ALA A 29 -16.05 8.81 3.15
CA ALA A 29 -14.91 9.61 3.61
C ALA A 29 -13.70 9.48 2.66
N ILE A 30 -13.37 8.27 2.20
CA ILE A 30 -12.31 8.04 1.21
C ILE A 30 -12.64 8.76 -0.09
N GLN A 31 -13.87 8.62 -0.62
CA GLN A 31 -14.27 9.26 -1.87
C GLN A 31 -14.21 10.80 -1.80
N MET A 32 -14.70 11.38 -0.71
CA MET A 32 -14.66 12.84 -0.50
C MET A 32 -13.23 13.37 -0.40
N THR A 33 -12.33 12.62 0.23
CA THR A 33 -10.94 13.03 0.45
C THR A 33 -10.00 12.60 -0.67
N TRP A 34 -10.45 11.75 -1.60
CA TRP A 34 -9.62 11.19 -2.67
C TRP A 34 -9.01 12.26 -3.56
N LYS A 35 -9.77 13.31 -3.91
CA LYS A 35 -9.28 14.39 -4.79
C LYS A 35 -7.98 15.00 -4.25
N THR A 36 -7.93 15.29 -2.95
CA THR A 36 -6.73 15.83 -2.29
C THR A 36 -5.56 14.85 -2.36
N VAL A 37 -5.81 13.55 -2.13
CA VAL A 37 -4.78 12.49 -2.26
C VAL A 37 -4.27 12.37 -3.68
N GLU A 38 -5.18 12.41 -4.66
CA GLU A 38 -4.88 12.31 -6.09
C GLU A 38 -4.02 13.47 -6.58
N GLU A 39 -4.38 14.71 -6.22
CA GLU A 39 -3.62 15.91 -6.58
C GLU A 39 -2.22 15.92 -5.95
N ASN A 40 -2.07 15.30 -4.77
CA ASN A 40 -0.81 15.22 -4.03
C ASN A 40 -0.08 13.88 -4.16
N ARG A 41 -0.50 12.99 -5.07
CA ARG A 41 -0.03 11.60 -5.14
C ARG A 41 1.49 11.44 -5.17
N THR A 42 2.18 12.28 -5.94
CA THR A 42 3.65 12.23 -6.05
C THR A 42 4.32 12.57 -4.73
N LYS A 43 3.81 13.60 -4.03
CA LYS A 43 4.34 14.03 -2.74
C LYS A 43 4.10 12.97 -1.67
N ILE A 44 2.86 12.48 -1.54
CA ILE A 44 2.49 11.41 -0.60
C ILE A 44 3.34 10.17 -0.82
N GLY A 45 3.40 9.69 -2.06
CA GLY A 45 4.14 8.47 -2.39
C GLY A 45 5.64 8.60 -2.13
N LYS A 46 6.26 9.75 -2.40
CA LYS A 46 7.68 9.96 -2.08
C LYS A 46 7.91 10.04 -0.58
N GLN A 47 7.11 10.84 0.11
CA GLN A 47 7.20 11.04 1.55
C GLN A 47 7.01 9.74 2.32
N THR A 48 6.10 8.88 1.88
CA THR A 48 5.88 7.55 2.47
C THR A 48 7.18 6.75 2.45
N TRP A 49 7.84 6.61 1.29
CA TRP A 49 9.06 5.81 1.17
C TRP A 49 10.27 6.44 1.83
N ILE A 50 10.40 7.77 1.80
CA ILE A 50 11.43 8.48 2.56
C ILE A 50 11.29 8.17 4.04
N ARG A 51 10.06 8.32 4.58
CA ARG A 51 9.76 8.04 5.98
C ARG A 51 10.03 6.57 6.33
N VAL A 52 9.72 5.64 5.43
CA VAL A 52 10.07 4.22 5.60
C VAL A 52 11.58 4.02 5.77
N PHE A 53 12.39 4.67 4.94
CA PHE A 53 13.86 4.56 5.02
C PHE A 53 14.45 5.26 6.23
N GLU A 54 13.85 6.36 6.70
CA GLU A 54 14.23 7.02 7.96
C GLU A 54 13.92 6.15 9.17
N LEU A 55 12.73 5.54 9.21
CA LEU A 55 12.31 4.65 10.31
C LEU A 55 13.13 3.37 10.34
N ASN A 56 13.51 2.83 9.17
CA ASN A 56 14.36 1.65 9.08
C ASN A 56 15.25 1.67 7.83
N PRO A 57 16.51 2.13 7.95
CA PRO A 57 17.46 2.18 6.84
C PRO A 57 17.81 0.81 6.24
N GLN A 58 17.53 -0.30 6.94
CA GLN A 58 17.75 -1.64 6.37
C GLN A 58 16.80 -1.92 5.21
N ILE A 59 15.60 -1.33 5.20
CA ILE A 59 14.64 -1.51 4.09
C ILE A 59 15.23 -0.97 2.79
N LYS A 60 15.94 0.17 2.84
CA LYS A 60 16.67 0.72 1.68
C LYS A 60 17.66 -0.31 1.10
N LYS A 61 18.42 -1.00 1.94
CA LYS A 61 19.44 -1.99 1.52
C LYS A 61 18.84 -3.27 0.92
N MET A 62 17.65 -3.63 1.33
CA MET A 62 16.93 -4.81 0.83
C MET A 62 16.29 -4.59 -0.54
N MET A 63 16.10 -3.34 -0.95
CA MET A 63 15.51 -2.98 -2.24
C MET A 63 16.63 -2.76 -3.25
N PRO A 64 16.77 -3.62 -4.29
CA PRO A 64 17.86 -3.50 -5.25
C PRO A 64 17.97 -2.12 -5.90
N GLU A 65 16.83 -1.46 -6.12
CA GLU A 65 16.73 -0.14 -6.73
C GLU A 65 17.26 1.00 -5.85
N PHE A 66 17.43 0.75 -4.54
CA PHE A 66 17.87 1.73 -3.53
C PHE A 66 19.10 1.28 -2.74
N ASN A 67 19.70 0.14 -3.07
CA ASN A 67 20.88 -0.39 -2.41
C ASN A 67 22.15 0.37 -2.82
N THR A 68 22.20 1.64 -2.46
CA THR A 68 23.32 2.57 -2.66
C THR A 68 23.85 3.06 -1.31
N ASN A 69 24.98 3.76 -1.29
CA ASN A 69 25.47 4.45 -0.09
C ASN A 69 24.87 5.86 0.08
N ASP A 70 24.06 6.31 -0.88
CA ASP A 70 23.49 7.65 -0.87
C ASP A 70 22.61 7.86 0.38
N PRO A 71 22.66 9.04 1.03
CA PRO A 71 21.75 9.38 2.11
C PRO A 71 20.30 9.45 1.60
N VAL A 72 19.34 9.22 2.51
CA VAL A 72 17.89 9.24 2.18
C VAL A 72 17.46 10.57 1.54
N GLU A 73 18.09 11.67 1.96
CA GLU A 73 17.86 13.00 1.39
C GLU A 73 18.11 13.08 -0.11
N GLU A 74 19.15 12.40 -0.61
CA GLU A 74 19.47 12.37 -2.03
C GLU A 74 18.49 11.51 -2.84
N LEU A 75 17.79 10.57 -2.19
CA LEU A 75 16.76 9.77 -2.85
C LEU A 75 15.52 10.60 -3.24
N LYS A 76 15.30 11.79 -2.64
CA LYS A 76 14.14 12.65 -2.93
C LYS A 76 14.00 12.99 -4.41
N SER A 77 15.13 13.11 -5.12
CA SER A 77 15.22 13.39 -6.56
C SER A 77 15.44 12.13 -7.41
N ALA A 78 15.66 10.95 -6.80
CA ALA A 78 15.97 9.73 -7.53
C ALA A 78 14.79 9.26 -8.40
N ARG A 79 15.10 8.90 -9.65
CA ARG A 79 14.11 8.34 -10.60
C ARG A 79 13.51 7.03 -10.09
N ALA A 80 14.31 6.21 -9.41
CA ALA A 80 13.84 4.98 -8.78
C ALA A 80 12.74 5.25 -7.75
N LEU A 81 12.92 6.28 -6.90
CA LEU A 81 11.93 6.66 -5.89
C LEU A 81 10.63 7.11 -6.55
N PHE A 82 10.74 7.98 -7.57
CA PHE A 82 9.57 8.42 -8.32
C PHE A 82 8.77 7.25 -8.93
N GLY A 83 9.46 6.29 -9.57
CA GLY A 83 8.84 5.11 -10.16
C GLY A 83 8.14 4.22 -9.13
N HIS A 84 8.78 3.99 -7.99
CA HIS A 84 8.23 3.17 -6.92
C HIS A 84 7.02 3.85 -6.25
N SER A 85 7.13 5.13 -5.93
CA SER A 85 6.03 5.95 -5.41
C SER A 85 4.83 5.98 -6.36
N LYS A 86 5.06 6.12 -7.67
CA LYS A 86 3.98 6.08 -8.68
C LYS A 86 3.25 4.73 -8.67
N THR A 87 4.00 3.63 -8.59
CA THR A 87 3.43 2.27 -8.55
C THR A 87 2.59 2.06 -7.29
N TYR A 88 3.09 2.51 -6.13
CA TYR A 88 2.36 2.45 -4.87
C TYR A 88 1.06 3.25 -4.92
N MET A 89 1.10 4.50 -5.39
CA MET A 89 -0.10 5.34 -5.50
C MET A 89 -1.10 4.80 -6.52
N LYS A 90 -0.65 4.11 -7.58
CA LYS A 90 -1.56 3.44 -8.51
C LYS A 90 -2.25 2.24 -7.87
N CYS A 91 -1.55 1.51 -6.98
CA CYS A 91 -2.17 0.46 -6.18
C CYS A 91 -3.27 1.03 -5.28
N LEU A 92 -3.02 2.17 -4.64
CA LEU A 92 -4.00 2.86 -3.81
C LEU A 92 -5.22 3.34 -4.63
N GLU A 93 -4.99 3.93 -5.81
CA GLU A 93 -6.06 4.32 -6.73
C GLU A 93 -6.94 3.13 -7.14
N ASN A 94 -6.33 1.97 -7.42
CA ASN A 94 -7.08 0.75 -7.70
C ASN A 94 -7.91 0.30 -6.49
N ALA A 95 -7.40 0.49 -5.27
CA ALA A 95 -8.12 0.18 -4.04
C ALA A 95 -9.37 1.06 -3.89
N VAL A 96 -9.22 2.37 -4.11
CA VAL A 96 -10.33 3.35 -4.05
C VAL A 96 -11.38 3.06 -5.13
N THR A 97 -10.97 2.75 -6.35
CA THR A 97 -11.90 2.47 -7.46
C THR A 97 -12.58 1.10 -7.36
N SER A 98 -12.06 0.18 -6.54
CA SER A 98 -12.60 -1.17 -6.35
C SER A 98 -13.25 -1.37 -4.97
N MET A 99 -13.64 -0.31 -4.25
CA MET A 99 -14.17 -0.44 -2.89
C MET A 99 -15.51 -1.20 -2.80
N ASP A 100 -16.34 -1.15 -3.83
CA ASP A 100 -17.65 -1.83 -3.84
C ASP A 100 -17.58 -3.27 -4.39
N ASP A 101 -16.69 -3.53 -5.35
CA ASP A 101 -16.38 -4.87 -5.88
C ASP A 101 -14.86 -5.04 -5.90
N ASN A 102 -14.34 -5.70 -4.86
CA ASN A 102 -12.92 -5.79 -4.61
C ASN A 102 -12.32 -7.17 -4.90
N GLU A 103 -13.09 -8.19 -5.31
CA GLU A 103 -12.61 -9.58 -5.38
C GLU A 103 -11.38 -9.71 -6.30
N ARG A 104 -11.44 -9.04 -7.45
CA ARG A 104 -10.32 -8.98 -8.41
C ARG A 104 -9.13 -8.24 -7.84
N PHE A 105 -9.38 -7.17 -7.07
CA PHE A 105 -8.33 -6.38 -6.46
C PHE A 105 -7.64 -7.13 -5.30
N VAL A 106 -8.40 -7.86 -4.47
CA VAL A 106 -7.86 -8.76 -3.45
C VAL A 106 -6.98 -9.82 -4.11
N THR A 107 -7.47 -10.45 -5.18
CA THR A 107 -6.68 -11.44 -5.95
C THR A 107 -5.36 -10.84 -6.43
N TYR A 108 -5.39 -9.60 -6.95
CA TYR A 108 -4.19 -8.88 -7.35
C TYR A 108 -3.22 -8.62 -6.18
N LEU A 109 -3.73 -8.22 -5.01
CA LEU A 109 -2.92 -7.94 -3.83
C LEU A 109 -2.29 -9.21 -3.25
N VAL A 110 -3.00 -10.34 -3.23
CA VAL A 110 -2.44 -11.64 -2.85
C VAL A 110 -1.29 -12.01 -3.78
N GLU A 111 -1.48 -11.87 -5.10
CA GLU A 111 -0.42 -12.15 -6.07
C GLU A 111 0.75 -11.16 -5.96
N LEU A 112 0.48 -9.90 -5.61
CA LEU A 112 1.51 -8.94 -5.27
C LEU A 112 2.31 -9.41 -4.04
N GLY A 113 1.66 -9.94 -3.01
CA GLY A 113 2.29 -10.56 -1.85
C GLY A 113 3.25 -11.69 -2.20
N ARG A 114 2.82 -12.64 -3.02
CA ARG A 114 3.68 -13.77 -3.49
C ARG A 114 4.93 -13.29 -4.20
N ARG A 115 4.78 -12.31 -5.10
CA ARG A 115 5.93 -11.71 -5.81
C ARG A 115 6.92 -11.01 -4.87
N HIS A 116 6.50 -10.67 -3.65
CA HIS A 116 7.39 -10.11 -2.63
C HIS A 116 8.08 -11.18 -1.76
N GLN A 117 7.78 -12.48 -1.90
CA GLN A 117 8.46 -13.56 -1.18
C GLN A 117 9.92 -13.72 -1.58
N VAL A 118 10.25 -13.42 -2.85
CA VAL A 118 11.65 -13.43 -3.33
C VAL A 118 12.46 -12.25 -2.81
N ARG A 119 11.80 -11.26 -2.19
CA ARG A 119 12.42 -10.15 -1.47
C ARG A 119 12.31 -10.45 0.04
N PRO A 120 13.19 -9.93 0.89
CA PRO A 120 13.08 -10.11 2.35
C PRO A 120 11.96 -9.23 2.96
N LEU A 121 10.78 -9.17 2.33
CA LEU A 121 9.62 -8.50 2.92
C LEU A 121 9.06 -9.40 4.03
N LYS A 122 8.90 -8.83 5.22
CA LYS A 122 8.34 -9.46 6.41
C LYS A 122 7.13 -8.64 6.84
N ALA A 123 6.21 -9.28 7.56
CA ALA A 123 4.97 -8.64 8.02
C ALA A 123 5.21 -7.26 8.69
N HIS A 124 6.21 -7.16 9.58
CA HIS A 124 6.53 -5.91 10.28
C HIS A 124 6.95 -4.75 9.37
N TYR A 125 7.41 -5.01 8.14
CA TYR A 125 7.69 -3.93 7.18
C TYR A 125 6.41 -3.36 6.59
N LEU A 126 5.33 -4.14 6.49
CA LEU A 126 4.03 -3.63 6.07
C LEU A 126 3.44 -2.67 7.11
N ASP A 127 3.62 -2.97 8.39
CA ASP A 127 3.20 -2.07 9.49
C ASP A 127 3.94 -0.74 9.45
N LEU A 128 5.24 -0.77 9.13
CA LEU A 128 6.06 0.43 8.99
C LEU A 128 5.67 1.25 7.75
N ILE A 129 5.36 0.59 6.62
CA ILE A 129 4.83 1.26 5.42
C ILE A 129 3.46 1.89 5.73
N HIS A 130 2.61 1.20 6.49
CA HIS A 130 1.32 1.73 6.96
C HIS A 130 1.51 3.00 7.78
N GLU A 131 2.36 2.97 8.82
CA GLU A 131 2.64 4.14 9.65
C GLU A 131 3.15 5.33 8.81
N ALA A 132 4.11 5.07 7.91
CA ALA A 132 4.68 6.09 7.04
C ALA A 132 3.65 6.68 6.07
N PHE A 133 2.72 5.86 5.57
CA PHE A 133 1.64 6.31 4.72
C PHE A 133 0.65 7.20 5.49
N MET A 134 0.22 6.77 6.67
CA MET A 134 -0.68 7.57 7.52
C MET A 134 -0.05 8.89 7.95
N PHE A 135 1.24 8.89 8.27
CA PHE A 135 2.02 10.12 8.50
C PHE A 135 1.99 11.05 7.28
N SER A 136 2.22 10.49 6.09
CA SER A 136 2.24 11.28 4.84
C SER A 136 0.89 11.88 4.52
N LEU A 137 -0.22 11.16 4.77
CA LEU A 137 -1.56 11.72 4.60
C LEU A 137 -1.81 12.87 5.58
N LYS A 138 -1.49 12.68 6.87
CA LYS A 138 -1.65 13.71 7.89
C LYS A 138 -0.92 15.02 7.52
N GLU A 139 0.29 14.93 6.99
CA GLU A 139 1.07 16.10 6.55
C GLU A 139 0.47 16.81 5.32
N ILE A 140 -0.28 16.11 4.48
CA ILE A 140 -1.02 16.71 3.36
C ILE A 140 -2.31 17.35 3.81
N PHE A 141 -3.10 16.66 4.63
CA PHE A 141 -4.42 17.15 5.07
C PHE A 141 -4.32 18.23 6.16
N GLN A 142 -3.30 18.18 7.02
CA GLN A 142 -3.06 19.15 8.09
C GLN A 142 -4.31 19.38 8.95
N SER A 143 -4.91 20.57 8.90
CA SER A 143 -6.14 20.91 9.64
C SER A 143 -7.36 20.10 9.19
N GLU A 144 -7.35 19.54 7.99
CA GLU A 144 -8.42 18.67 7.46
C GLU A 144 -8.23 17.20 7.86
N TRP A 145 -7.18 16.87 8.63
CA TRP A 145 -6.95 15.52 9.13
C TRP A 145 -7.85 15.19 10.32
N THR A 146 -9.11 14.85 10.03
CA THR A 146 -10.11 14.48 11.03
C THR A 146 -10.00 13.01 11.44
N SER A 147 -10.68 12.64 12.53
CA SER A 147 -10.80 11.23 12.96
C SER A 147 -11.47 10.37 11.89
N GLU A 148 -12.51 10.88 11.23
CA GLU A 148 -13.18 10.13 10.15
C GLU A 148 -12.24 9.87 8.98
N THR A 149 -11.43 10.88 8.60
CA THR A 149 -10.43 10.74 7.54
C THR A 149 -9.36 9.73 7.94
N PHE A 150 -8.84 9.81 9.17
CA PHE A 150 -7.88 8.85 9.70
C PHE A 150 -8.43 7.42 9.66
N GLU A 151 -9.61 7.18 10.24
CA GLU A 151 -10.21 5.84 10.38
C GLU A 151 -10.49 5.21 9.02
N ALA A 152 -10.92 6.01 8.04
CA ALA A 152 -11.22 5.51 6.71
C ALA A 152 -9.95 5.08 5.96
N TRP A 153 -8.89 5.91 5.97
CA TRP A 153 -7.61 5.59 5.32
C TRP A 153 -6.82 4.49 6.05
N ASP A 154 -6.90 4.44 7.38
CA ASP A 154 -6.37 3.35 8.21
C ASP A 154 -7.02 2.01 7.84
N ALA A 155 -8.35 1.97 7.75
CA ALA A 155 -9.07 0.76 7.40
C ALA A 155 -8.75 0.29 5.96
N LEU A 156 -8.71 1.19 4.98
CA LEU A 156 -8.40 0.85 3.59
C LEU A 156 -6.98 0.27 3.47
N SER A 157 -5.99 0.94 4.06
CA SER A 157 -4.59 0.52 3.96
C SER A 157 -4.32 -0.79 4.72
N LYS A 158 -4.91 -0.99 5.91
CA LYS A 158 -4.87 -2.28 6.63
C LYS A 158 -5.50 -3.41 5.83
N PHE A 159 -6.64 -3.17 5.18
CA PHE A 159 -7.25 -4.13 4.27
C PHE A 159 -6.27 -4.53 3.15
N MET A 160 -5.62 -3.55 2.51
CA MET A 160 -4.65 -3.82 1.45
C MET A 160 -3.47 -4.65 1.93
N PHE A 161 -2.87 -4.29 3.08
CA PHE A 161 -1.73 -5.02 3.63
C PHE A 161 -2.10 -6.41 4.13
N LYS A 162 -3.30 -6.63 4.65
CA LYS A 162 -3.80 -7.96 5.02
C LYS A 162 -3.89 -8.88 3.79
N ALA A 163 -4.39 -8.38 2.67
CA ALA A 163 -4.42 -9.12 1.40
C ALA A 163 -3.02 -9.48 0.92
N MET A 164 -2.11 -8.51 0.94
CA MET A 164 -0.71 -8.73 0.55
C MET A 164 0.01 -9.72 1.48
N LEU A 165 -0.22 -9.64 2.79
CA LEU A 165 0.36 -10.54 3.78
C LEU A 165 -0.09 -11.99 3.58
N THR A 166 -1.33 -12.19 3.12
CA THR A 166 -1.84 -13.53 2.80
C THR A 166 -1.00 -14.18 1.70
N GLY A 167 -0.74 -13.46 0.60
CA GLY A 167 0.13 -13.98 -0.46
C GLY A 167 1.59 -14.09 -0.05
N LEU A 168 2.08 -13.20 0.83
CA LEU A 168 3.44 -13.29 1.34
C LEU A 168 3.68 -14.58 2.15
N ASN A 169 2.66 -15.05 2.87
CA ASN A 169 2.72 -16.25 3.69
C ASN A 169 2.28 -17.54 2.95
N ASP A 170 1.99 -17.45 1.65
CA ASP A 170 1.51 -18.58 0.86
C ASP A 170 2.69 -19.51 0.49
N THR A 171 2.80 -20.65 1.16
CA THR A 171 3.89 -21.64 1.00
C THR A 171 3.48 -22.83 0.16
#